data_AF-A0A7G9SBL3-F1
#
_entry.id   AF-A0A7G9SBL3-F1
#
_cell.length_a   1.000
_cell.length_b   1.000
_cell.length_c   1.000
_cell.angle_alpha   90.00
_cell.angle_beta   90.00
_cell.angle_gamma   90.00
#
_symmetry.space_group_name_H-M   'P 1'
#
loop_
_entity.id
_entity.type
_entity.pdbx_description
1 polymer ?
#
loop_
_entity_poly.entity_id
_entity_poly.type
_entity_poly.pdbx_seq_one_letter_code
_entity_poly.pdbx_strand_id
1 'polypeptide(L)'
;MATLEQLRNADWFANVGVQTSSAVATLPDWPSAIASCSSPEWENLCLEAANHYRERLLERSPQAFSTWNDVVNAVKPSAMALVHDKTRYVVAAHSLPSAFSDTVNWDILHLCMEAEFADVFPPGFYASQAYWYERGHFPCGWRGPFPEGGHLVIF
;
A
#
# COMPACT_ATOMS: atom_id res chain seq x y z
N MET A 1 -1.63 17.31 1.06
CA MET A 1 -1.43 16.72 -0.28
C MET A 1 -2.75 16.11 -0.73
N ALA A 2 -3.09 16.21 -2.01
CA ALA A 2 -4.38 15.74 -2.54
C ALA A 2 -4.59 14.23 -2.30
N THR A 3 -3.55 13.42 -2.44
CA THR A 3 -3.59 11.95 -2.24
C THR A 3 -4.05 11.56 -0.84
N LEU A 4 -3.50 12.19 0.22
CA LEU A 4 -3.91 11.92 1.60
C LEU A 4 -5.32 12.43 1.91
N GLU A 5 -5.78 13.50 1.27
CA GLU A 5 -7.14 14.01 1.45
C GLU A 5 -8.16 13.06 0.81
N GLN A 6 -7.89 12.54 -0.39
CA GLN A 6 -8.70 11.52 -1.04
C GLN A 6 -8.82 10.26 -0.17
N LEU A 7 -7.70 9.74 0.31
CA LEU A 7 -7.66 8.59 1.19
C LEU A 7 -8.35 8.84 2.55
N ARG A 8 -8.26 10.06 3.09
CA ARG A 8 -8.94 10.44 4.32
C ARG A 8 -10.46 10.38 4.19
N ASN A 9 -10.99 10.69 3.02
CA ASN A 9 -12.43 10.67 2.75
C ASN A 9 -12.98 9.29 2.38
N ALA A 10 -12.11 8.31 2.09
CA ALA A 10 -12.53 6.95 1.76
C ALA A 10 -12.80 6.09 3.00
N ASP A 11 -13.77 5.18 2.92
CA ASP A 11 -14.07 4.21 3.97
C ASP A 11 -13.24 2.94 3.79
N TRP A 12 -12.05 2.94 4.39
CA TRP A 12 -11.14 1.80 4.32
C TRP A 12 -11.78 0.58 4.97
N PHE A 13 -11.52 -0.59 4.41
CA PHE A 13 -11.97 -1.88 4.93
C PHE A 13 -13.49 -2.11 4.92
N ALA A 14 -14.29 -1.24 4.30
CA ALA A 14 -15.75 -1.37 4.25
C ALA A 14 -16.25 -2.57 3.42
N ASN A 15 -15.42 -3.09 2.52
CA ASN A 15 -15.75 -4.19 1.61
C ASN A 15 -14.81 -5.39 1.76
N VAL A 16 -14.13 -5.53 2.90
CA VAL A 16 -13.29 -6.71 3.13
C VAL A 16 -14.11 -8.00 3.06
N GLY A 17 -13.58 -9.02 2.40
CA GLY A 17 -14.23 -10.30 2.17
C GLY A 17 -15.24 -10.31 1.02
N VAL A 18 -15.45 -9.18 0.35
CA VAL A 18 -16.41 -9.06 -0.76
C VAL A 18 -15.71 -9.29 -2.10
N GLN A 19 -16.16 -10.28 -2.86
CA GLN A 19 -15.65 -10.51 -4.21
C GLN A 19 -16.11 -9.40 -5.16
N THR A 20 -15.20 -8.49 -5.53
CA THR A 20 -15.52 -7.34 -6.38
C THR A 20 -15.10 -7.52 -7.85
N SER A 21 -14.14 -8.40 -8.15
CA SER A 21 -13.66 -8.64 -9.53
C SER A 21 -12.99 -10.00 -9.69
N SER A 22 -13.15 -10.66 -10.84
CA SER A 22 -12.44 -11.91 -11.16
C SER A 22 -10.94 -11.71 -11.46
N ALA A 23 -10.48 -10.46 -11.58
CA ALA A 23 -9.08 -10.14 -11.86
C ALA A 23 -8.18 -10.18 -10.60
N VAL A 24 -8.78 -10.23 -9.42
CA VAL A 24 -8.11 -10.30 -8.11
C VAL A 24 -8.60 -11.50 -7.32
N ALA A 25 -7.73 -12.02 -6.45
CA ALA A 25 -8.13 -13.04 -5.49
C ALA A 25 -8.63 -12.36 -4.22
N THR A 26 -9.83 -12.72 -3.75
CA THR A 26 -10.39 -12.20 -2.50
C THR A 26 -10.22 -13.23 -1.39
N LEU A 27 -9.72 -12.80 -0.24
CA LEU A 27 -9.64 -13.62 0.96
C LEU A 27 -10.94 -13.51 1.77
N PRO A 28 -11.36 -14.57 2.48
CA PRO A 28 -12.67 -14.56 3.14
C PRO A 28 -12.67 -13.89 4.51
N ASP A 29 -11.52 -13.75 5.16
CA ASP A 29 -11.43 -13.34 6.56
C ASP A 29 -10.07 -12.73 6.96
N TRP A 30 -10.05 -12.08 8.13
CA TRP A 30 -8.84 -11.49 8.71
C TRP A 30 -7.70 -12.50 8.92
N PRO A 31 -7.91 -13.72 9.47
CA PRO A 31 -6.83 -14.69 9.60
C PRO A 31 -6.11 -14.99 8.29
N SER A 32 -6.87 -15.17 7.20
CA SER A 32 -6.30 -15.35 5.86
C SER A 32 -5.54 -14.11 5.40
N ALA A 33 -6.10 -12.92 5.60
CA ALA A 33 -5.47 -11.65 5.23
C ALA A 33 -4.17 -11.40 5.99
N ILE A 34 -4.12 -11.70 7.29
CA ILE A 34 -2.92 -11.57 8.12
C ILE A 34 -1.85 -12.57 7.69
N ALA A 35 -2.22 -13.82 7.41
CA ALA A 35 -1.28 -14.81 6.91
C ALA A 35 -0.68 -14.38 5.56
N SER A 36 -1.47 -13.75 4.70
CA SER A 36 -1.03 -13.21 3.42
C SER A 36 -0.14 -11.97 3.57
N CYS A 37 -0.55 -10.95 4.34
CA CYS A 37 0.22 -9.72 4.45
C CYS A 37 1.53 -9.88 5.26
N SER A 38 1.60 -10.91 6.09
CA SER A 38 2.78 -11.26 6.88
C SER A 38 3.68 -12.28 6.19
N SER A 39 3.37 -12.66 4.94
CA SER A 39 4.14 -13.67 4.22
C SER A 39 5.47 -13.08 3.72
N PRO A 40 6.58 -13.84 3.79
CA PRO A 40 7.85 -13.38 3.23
C PRO A 40 7.77 -13.05 1.73
N GLU A 41 6.91 -13.75 0.99
CA GLU A 41 6.69 -13.49 -0.43
C GLU A 41 6.09 -12.09 -0.66
N TRP A 42 5.10 -11.69 0.14
CA TRP A 42 4.50 -10.36 0.05
C TRP A 42 5.47 -9.26 0.48
N GLU A 43 6.19 -9.48 1.59
CA GLU A 43 7.21 -8.54 2.07
C GLU A 43 8.30 -8.31 1.02
N ASN A 44 8.86 -9.40 0.46
CA ASN A 44 9.89 -9.31 -0.57
C ASN A 44 9.39 -8.59 -1.83
N LEU A 45 8.16 -8.85 -2.26
CA LEU A 45 7.56 -8.18 -3.41
C LEU A 45 7.39 -6.67 -3.16
N CYS A 46 6.90 -6.28 -1.98
CA CYS A 46 6.80 -4.87 -1.61
C CYS A 46 8.16 -4.18 -1.60
N LEU A 47 9.19 -4.83 -1.04
CA LEU A 47 10.55 -4.32 -1.05
C LEU A 47 11.10 -4.18 -2.48
N GLU A 48 10.88 -5.16 -3.34
CA GLU A 48 11.29 -5.13 -4.74
C GLU A 48 10.58 -4.00 -5.51
N ALA A 49 9.27 -3.84 -5.33
CA ALA A 49 8.51 -2.76 -5.95
C ALA A 49 9.01 -1.37 -5.53
N ALA A 50 9.27 -1.18 -4.23
CA ALA A 50 9.81 0.07 -3.70
C ALA A 50 11.24 0.35 -4.22
N ASN A 51 12.09 -0.67 -4.29
CA ASN A 51 13.45 -0.55 -4.81
C ASN A 51 13.46 -0.21 -6.31
N HIS A 52 12.65 -0.92 -7.10
CA HIS A 52 12.52 -0.64 -8.52
C HIS A 52 12.03 0.80 -8.76
N TYR A 53 11.04 1.29 -8.00
CA TYR A 53 10.61 2.68 -8.10
C TYR A 53 11.77 3.66 -7.83
N ARG A 54 12.55 3.42 -6.77
CA ARG A 54 13.71 4.24 -6.39
C ARG A 54 14.80 4.24 -7.45
N GLU A 55 15.09 3.09 -8.06
CA GLU A 55 16.06 2.97 -9.15
C GLU A 55 15.62 3.77 -10.37
N ARG A 56 14.35 3.62 -10.80
CA ARG A 56 13.79 4.37 -11.93
C ARG A 56 13.75 5.87 -11.68
N LEU A 57 13.48 6.29 -10.45
CA LEU A 57 13.55 7.70 -10.05
C LEU A 57 14.97 8.24 -10.13
N LEU A 58 15.96 7.49 -9.61
CA LEU A 58 17.38 7.85 -9.67
C LEU A 58 17.88 7.97 -11.11
N GLU A 59 17.54 7.01 -11.97
CA GLU A 59 17.91 7.02 -13.40
C GLU A 59 17.34 8.25 -14.14
N ARG A 60 16.12 8.67 -13.79
CA ARG A 60 15.44 9.80 -14.45
C ARG A 60 15.89 11.16 -13.91
N SER A 61 16.12 11.26 -12.62
CA SER A 61 16.57 12.50 -11.99
C SER A 61 17.32 12.21 -10.69
N PRO A 62 18.67 12.14 -10.74
CA PRO A 62 19.50 12.05 -9.54
C PRO A 62 19.27 13.22 -8.58
N GLN A 63 18.94 14.40 -9.11
CA GLN A 63 18.63 15.59 -8.33
C GLN A 63 17.30 15.45 -7.56
N ALA A 64 16.25 14.91 -8.17
CA ALA A 64 15.02 14.64 -7.44
C ALA A 64 15.26 13.55 -6.38
N PHE A 65 15.95 12.48 -6.76
CA PHE A 65 16.27 11.38 -5.86
C PHE A 65 17.12 11.82 -4.65
N SER A 66 17.99 12.82 -4.79
CA SER A 66 18.78 13.32 -3.65
C SER A 66 17.92 13.90 -2.52
N THR A 67 16.68 14.32 -2.82
CA THR A 67 15.72 14.83 -1.83
C THR A 67 14.84 13.75 -1.20
N TRP A 68 15.00 12.48 -1.59
CA TRP A 68 14.14 11.37 -1.16
C TRP A 68 13.91 11.32 0.35
N ASN A 69 14.99 11.37 1.14
CA ASN A 69 14.89 11.29 2.59
C ASN A 69 14.21 12.51 3.21
N ASP A 70 14.40 13.70 2.64
CA ASP A 70 13.74 14.92 3.10
C ASP A 70 12.24 14.83 2.87
N VAL A 71 11.84 14.34 1.69
CA VAL A 71 10.43 14.08 1.37
C VAL A 71 9.85 13.02 2.30
N VAL A 72 10.53 11.89 2.52
CA VAL A 72 10.08 10.86 3.50
C VAL A 72 9.84 11.49 4.87
N ASN A 73 10.79 12.28 5.37
CA ASN A 73 10.68 12.92 6.68
C ASN A 73 9.51 13.91 6.76
N ALA A 74 9.22 14.62 5.67
CA ALA A 74 8.11 15.55 5.59
C ALA A 74 6.74 14.85 5.54
N VAL A 75 6.61 13.76 4.76
CA VAL A 75 5.31 13.10 4.53
C VAL A 75 4.95 12.07 5.60
N LYS A 76 5.95 11.38 6.16
CA LYS A 76 5.75 10.24 7.07
C LYS A 76 4.84 10.57 8.26
N PRO A 77 4.99 11.69 9.01
CA PRO A 77 4.13 11.97 10.16
C PRO A 77 2.64 12.03 9.78
N SER A 78 2.31 12.66 8.65
CA SER A 78 0.93 12.79 8.17
C SER A 78 0.36 11.46 7.67
N ALA A 79 1.19 10.67 6.96
CA ALA A 79 0.82 9.34 6.49
C ALA A 79 0.53 8.38 7.66
N MET A 80 1.45 8.28 8.63
CA MET A 80 1.29 7.40 9.79
C MET A 80 0.09 7.81 10.66
N ALA A 81 -0.15 9.11 10.83
CA ALA A 81 -1.33 9.60 11.56
C ALA A 81 -2.63 9.20 10.87
N LEU A 82 -2.70 9.32 9.53
CA LEU A 82 -3.86 8.86 8.77
C LEU A 82 -4.07 7.34 8.90
N VAL A 83 -2.99 6.56 8.77
CA VAL A 83 -3.07 5.10 8.90
C VAL A 83 -3.58 4.71 10.27
N HIS A 84 -2.98 5.25 11.34
CA HIS A 84 -3.45 5.03 12.70
C HIS A 84 -4.94 5.33 12.85
N ASP A 85 -5.40 6.45 12.30
CA ASP A 85 -6.80 6.83 12.38
C ASP A 85 -7.74 5.89 11.62
N LYS A 86 -7.30 5.39 10.46
CA LYS A 86 -8.06 4.48 9.60
C LYS A 86 -8.04 3.04 10.10
N THR A 87 -6.99 2.60 10.79
CA THR A 87 -6.82 1.21 11.22
C THR A 87 -7.26 0.96 12.67
N ARG A 88 -7.23 1.96 13.56
CA ARG A 88 -7.42 1.77 15.02
C ARG A 88 -8.67 0.96 15.40
N TYR A 89 -9.81 1.21 14.74
CA TYR A 89 -11.05 0.51 15.07
C TYR A 89 -11.04 -0.95 14.61
N VAL A 90 -10.51 -1.20 13.42
CA VAL A 90 -10.40 -2.55 12.86
C VAL A 90 -9.40 -3.38 13.67
N VAL A 91 -8.27 -2.79 14.04
CA VAL A 91 -7.27 -3.40 14.94
C VAL A 91 -7.91 -3.79 16.27
N ALA A 92 -8.65 -2.88 16.90
CA ALA A 92 -9.30 -3.14 18.18
C ALA A 92 -10.42 -4.18 18.07
N ALA A 93 -11.24 -4.13 17.00
CA ALA A 93 -12.37 -5.04 16.81
C ALA A 93 -11.95 -6.49 16.55
N HIS A 94 -10.83 -6.70 15.86
CA HIS A 94 -10.36 -8.03 15.45
C HIS A 94 -9.08 -8.48 16.15
N SER A 95 -8.56 -7.71 17.11
CA SER A 95 -7.28 -7.97 17.79
C SER A 95 -6.13 -8.21 16.81
N LEU A 96 -6.03 -7.37 15.77
CA LEU A 96 -5.05 -7.59 14.69
C LEU A 96 -3.62 -7.34 15.16
N PRO A 97 -2.64 -8.13 14.66
CA PRO A 97 -1.23 -7.93 14.99
C PRO A 97 -0.66 -6.65 14.34
N SER A 98 0.52 -6.22 14.80
CA SER A 98 1.20 -5.05 14.24
C SER A 98 1.45 -5.17 12.75
N ALA A 99 1.73 -6.39 12.26
CA ALA A 99 1.96 -6.68 10.85
C ALA A 99 0.90 -6.07 9.92
N PHE A 100 -0.37 -6.07 10.33
CA PHE A 100 -1.43 -5.38 9.57
C PHE A 100 -1.17 -3.88 9.44
N SER A 101 -0.96 -3.19 10.57
CA SER A 101 -0.73 -1.75 10.56
C SER A 101 0.61 -1.40 9.91
N ASP A 102 1.61 -2.27 10.01
CA ASP A 102 2.92 -2.11 9.39
C ASP A 102 2.82 -2.21 7.86
N THR A 103 2.04 -3.17 7.33
CA THR A 103 1.72 -3.25 5.89
C THR A 103 1.01 -1.97 5.42
N VAL A 104 -0.06 -1.56 6.11
CA VAL A 104 -0.81 -0.36 5.71
C VAL A 104 0.06 0.91 5.80
N ASN A 105 0.92 1.02 6.82
CA ASN A 105 1.89 2.12 6.93
C ASN A 105 2.85 2.14 5.73
N TRP A 106 3.37 0.96 5.35
CA TRP A 106 4.28 0.83 4.21
C TRP A 106 3.61 1.27 2.91
N ASP A 107 2.40 0.78 2.65
CA ASP A 107 1.65 1.09 1.42
C ASP A 107 1.39 2.59 1.28
N ILE A 108 0.93 3.21 2.34
CA ILE A 108 0.50 4.61 2.33
C ILE A 108 1.69 5.55 2.29
N LEU A 109 2.80 5.20 2.97
CA LEU A 109 4.04 5.95 2.84
C LEU A 109 4.56 5.91 1.40
N HIS A 110 4.65 4.73 0.79
CA HIS A 110 5.18 4.61 -0.57
C HIS A 110 4.24 5.18 -1.63
N LEU A 111 2.93 5.12 -1.43
CA LEU A 111 1.97 5.88 -2.22
C LEU A 111 2.25 7.39 -2.18
N CYS A 112 2.51 7.94 -0.99
CA CYS A 112 2.88 9.35 -0.88
C CYS A 112 4.18 9.63 -1.65
N MET A 113 5.18 8.75 -1.55
CA MET A 113 6.43 8.89 -2.32
C MET A 113 6.18 8.85 -3.83
N GLU A 114 5.31 7.95 -4.30
CA GLU A 114 4.91 7.89 -5.71
C GLU A 114 4.23 9.19 -6.16
N ALA A 115 3.34 9.75 -5.32
CA ALA A 115 2.63 10.99 -5.62
C ALA A 115 3.55 12.22 -5.64
N GLU A 116 4.46 12.36 -4.66
CA GLU A 116 5.38 13.51 -4.57
C GLU A 116 6.39 13.55 -5.74
N PHE A 117 6.74 12.39 -6.30
CA PHE A 117 7.67 12.30 -7.43
C PHE A 117 6.99 12.06 -8.79
N ALA A 118 5.67 12.21 -8.87
CA ALA A 118 4.87 11.91 -10.06
C ALA A 118 5.29 12.69 -11.32
N ASP A 119 5.83 13.91 -11.14
CA ASP A 119 6.35 14.76 -12.23
C ASP A 119 7.64 14.20 -12.85
N VAL A 120 8.34 13.29 -12.17
CA VAL A 120 9.61 12.69 -12.62
C VAL A 120 9.39 11.25 -13.10
N PHE A 121 8.71 10.45 -12.28
CA PHE A 121 8.39 9.06 -12.59
C PHE A 121 6.94 8.80 -12.18
N PRO A 122 6.09 8.27 -13.09
CA PRO A 122 4.68 8.09 -12.78
C PRO A 122 4.47 7.13 -11.60
N PRO A 123 3.40 7.35 -10.81
CA PRO A 123 2.96 6.39 -9.80
C PRO A 123 2.69 5.01 -10.41
N GLY A 124 2.86 3.96 -9.62
CA GLY A 124 2.87 2.59 -10.10
C GLY A 124 2.23 1.63 -9.10
N PHE A 125 3.07 0.89 -8.38
CA PHE A 125 2.62 -0.23 -7.56
C PHE A 125 1.75 0.25 -6.39
N TYR A 126 2.18 1.26 -5.63
CA TYR A 126 1.44 1.72 -4.45
C TYR A 126 0.23 2.58 -4.80
N ALA A 127 0.26 3.32 -5.90
CA ALA A 127 -0.94 3.90 -6.49
C ALA A 127 -2.00 2.85 -6.85
N SER A 128 -1.58 1.69 -7.37
CA SER A 128 -2.50 0.59 -7.63
C SER A 128 -3.07 -0.03 -6.34
N GLN A 129 -2.34 0.02 -5.23
CA GLN A 129 -2.86 -0.40 -3.92
C GLN A 129 -3.88 0.61 -3.36
N ALA A 130 -3.63 1.91 -3.51
CA ALA A 130 -4.56 2.97 -3.09
C ALA A 130 -5.95 2.81 -3.69
N TYR A 131 -6.02 2.39 -4.96
CA TYR A 131 -7.27 2.08 -5.66
C TYR A 131 -8.17 1.10 -4.87
N TRP A 132 -7.57 0.14 -4.16
CA TRP A 132 -8.29 -0.86 -3.36
C TRP A 132 -8.67 -0.35 -1.98
N TYR A 133 -7.80 0.42 -1.32
CA TYR A 133 -8.15 1.11 -0.07
C TYR A 133 -9.34 2.05 -0.25
N GLU A 134 -9.38 2.78 -1.36
CA GLU A 134 -10.50 3.68 -1.71
C GLU A 134 -11.82 2.94 -1.94
N ARG A 135 -11.75 1.66 -2.29
CA ARG A 135 -12.91 0.77 -2.47
C ARG A 135 -13.22 -0.05 -1.23
N GLY A 136 -12.56 0.24 -0.11
CA GLY A 136 -12.80 -0.44 1.15
C GLY A 136 -12.20 -1.86 1.21
N HIS A 137 -11.22 -2.17 0.37
CA HIS A 137 -10.47 -3.43 0.43
C HIS A 137 -9.08 -3.24 1.03
N PHE A 138 -8.49 -4.33 1.52
CA PHE A 138 -7.13 -4.41 2.02
C PHE A 138 -6.24 -5.21 1.05
N PRO A 139 -5.41 -4.56 0.22
CA PRO A 139 -4.40 -5.26 -0.57
C PRO A 139 -3.38 -5.91 0.36
N CYS A 140 -3.23 -7.23 0.27
CA CYS A 140 -2.51 -8.00 1.30
C CYS A 140 -1.69 -9.17 0.74
N GLY A 141 -1.49 -9.23 -0.58
CA GLY A 141 -0.71 -10.31 -1.16
C GLY A 141 -0.66 -10.29 -2.67
N TRP A 142 0.07 -11.25 -3.22
CA TRP A 142 0.13 -11.53 -4.64
C TRP A 142 0.11 -13.04 -4.87
N ARG A 143 -0.60 -13.51 -5.87
CA ARG A 143 -0.66 -14.92 -6.25
C ARG A 143 -0.14 -15.11 -7.67
N GLY A 144 0.85 -15.98 -7.83
CA GLY A 144 1.49 -16.24 -9.11
C GLY A 144 2.77 -15.41 -9.32
N PRO A 145 3.38 -15.48 -10.51
CA PRO A 145 4.59 -14.72 -10.80
C PRO A 145 4.34 -13.21 -10.83
N PHE A 146 5.35 -12.43 -10.48
CA PHE A 146 5.35 -10.97 -10.55
C PHE A 146 6.42 -10.51 -11.55
N PRO A 147 6.20 -9.45 -12.35
CA PRO A 147 4.96 -8.69 -12.48
C PRO A 147 3.91 -9.33 -13.40
N GLU A 148 4.30 -10.30 -14.24
CA GLU A 148 3.42 -10.91 -15.24
C GLU A 148 2.88 -12.26 -14.80
N GLY A 149 1.60 -12.53 -15.06
CA GLY A 149 0.99 -13.85 -14.83
C GLY A 149 0.50 -14.11 -13.40
N GLY A 150 0.53 -13.11 -12.53
CA GLY A 150 -0.05 -13.16 -11.20
C GLY A 150 -1.21 -12.18 -10.99
N HIS A 151 -1.80 -12.24 -9.81
CA HIS A 151 -2.95 -11.44 -9.41
C HIS A 151 -2.75 -10.88 -8.01
N LEU A 152 -3.16 -9.64 -7.81
CA LEU A 152 -3.26 -9.06 -6.48
C LEU A 152 -4.25 -9.87 -5.64
N VAL A 153 -3.88 -10.06 -4.38
CA VAL A 153 -4.73 -10.63 -3.34
C VAL A 153 -5.24 -9.47 -2.50
N ILE A 154 -6.55 -9.39 -2.36
CA ILE A 154 -7.23 -8.43 -1.50
C ILE A 154 -8.00 -9.18 -0.42
N PHE A 155 -8.19 -8.53 0.71
CA PHE A 155 -9.27 -8.84 1.63
C PHE A 155 -10.34 -7.78 1.44
#